data_AF-A0A354GUS2-F1
#
_entry.id   AF-A0A354GUS2-F1
#
_cell.length_a   1.000
_cell.length_b   1.000
_cell.length_c   1.000
_cell.angle_alpha   90.00
_cell.angle_beta   90.00
_cell.angle_gamma   90.00
#
_symmetry.space_group_name_H-M   'P 1'
#
loop_
_entity.id
_entity.type
_entity.pdbx_description
1 polymer ?
#
loop_
_entity_poly.entity_id
_entity_poly.type
_entity_poly.pdbx_seq_one_letter_code
_entity_poly.pdbx_strand_id
1 'polypeptide(L)'
;MLHGNPTWSFYYRNLASALRDDYRVIVPDHIGCGLSDKPDVRQYPYTLERRAQDLDDLLERLGVRENVTLVLHDWGGMIGMAWANRRPERVKRLVVLNTAAFHMPAGKRLPWSLWLCRNPLTGPFLVRGLNAFSRAAVRWCVTRRPLSPEARAGYLAPYDSWR
;
A
#
# COMPACT_ATOMS: atom_id res chain seq x y z
N MET A 1 -10.13 0.46 -2.36
CA MET A 1 -9.46 0.79 -1.08
C MET A 1 -7.98 0.55 -1.26
N LEU A 2 -7.13 1.55 -1.05
CA LEU A 2 -5.71 1.50 -1.36
C LEU A 2 -4.88 1.48 -0.07
N HIS A 3 -4.07 0.43 0.07
CA HIS A 3 -3.27 0.18 1.27
C HIS A 3 -1.92 0.91 1.18
N GLY A 4 -1.12 0.83 2.25
CA GLY A 4 0.25 1.36 2.24
C GLY A 4 1.27 0.34 2.68
N ASN A 5 2.45 0.81 3.07
CA ASN A 5 3.58 -0.01 3.48
C ASN A 5 3.56 -0.29 5.00
N PRO A 6 3.92 -1.50 5.48
CA PRO A 6 4.17 -2.77 4.78
C PRO A 6 2.93 -3.66 4.72
N THR A 7 1.79 -3.05 4.44
CA THR A 7 0.53 -3.77 4.35
C THR A 7 0.25 -4.23 2.93
N TRP A 8 -0.83 -4.98 2.78
CA TRP A 8 -1.42 -5.40 1.51
C TRP A 8 -2.94 -5.40 1.66
N SER A 9 -3.70 -5.85 0.67
CA SER A 9 -5.17 -5.85 0.66
C SER A 9 -5.80 -6.41 1.95
N PHE A 10 -5.13 -7.36 2.61
CA PHE A 10 -5.50 -7.88 3.93
C PHE A 10 -5.76 -6.80 4.99
N TYR A 11 -5.13 -5.63 4.88
CA TYR A 11 -5.38 -4.47 5.77
C TYR A 11 -6.86 -4.08 5.83
N TYR A 12 -7.55 -4.11 4.69
CA TYR A 12 -8.95 -3.71 4.60
C TYR A 12 -9.94 -4.85 4.76
N ARG A 13 -9.52 -6.09 5.04
CA ARG A 13 -10.40 -7.27 5.06
C ARG A 13 -11.70 -7.08 5.85
N ASN A 14 -11.64 -6.44 7.02
CA ASN A 14 -12.82 -6.21 7.87
C ASN A 14 -13.73 -5.14 7.26
N LEU A 15 -13.15 -4.05 6.76
CA LEU A 15 -13.92 -2.97 6.12
C LEU A 15 -14.55 -3.45 4.81
N ALA A 16 -13.81 -4.23 4.03
CA ALA A 16 -14.31 -4.85 2.81
C ALA A 16 -15.46 -5.80 3.11
N SER A 17 -15.33 -6.64 4.14
CA SER A 17 -16.40 -7.54 4.57
C SER A 17 -17.63 -6.80 5.11
N ALA A 18 -17.48 -5.62 5.68
CA ALA A 18 -18.60 -4.83 6.20
C ALA A 18 -19.34 -4.04 5.11
N LEU A 19 -18.70 -3.77 3.98
CA LEU A 19 -19.24 -2.92 2.90
C LEU A 19 -19.63 -3.70 1.63
N ARG A 20 -19.36 -5.00 1.58
CA ARG A 20 -19.56 -5.84 0.39
C ARG A 20 -21.02 -5.95 -0.07
N ASP A 21 -21.98 -5.80 0.83
CA ASP A 21 -23.40 -5.97 0.51
C ASP A 21 -23.99 -4.70 -0.14
N ASP A 22 -23.40 -3.53 0.13
CA ASP A 22 -23.84 -2.23 -0.40
C ASP A 22 -22.96 -1.70 -1.54
N TYR A 23 -21.73 -2.21 -1.67
CA TYR A 23 -20.74 -1.72 -2.61
C TYR A 23 -19.99 -2.84 -3.32
N ARG A 24 -19.63 -2.59 -4.59
CA ARG A 24 -18.55 -3.34 -5.26
C ARG A 24 -17.21 -2.94 -4.63
N VAL A 25 -16.74 -3.74 -3.69
CA VAL A 25 -15.47 -3.48 -2.99
C VAL A 25 -14.28 -4.01 -3.79
N ILE A 26 -13.34 -3.12 -4.15
CA ILE A 26 -12.09 -3.46 -4.83
C ILE A 26 -10.92 -3.06 -3.92
N VAL A 27 -10.05 -4.03 -3.59
CA VAL A 27 -8.88 -3.82 -2.72
C VAL A 27 -7.65 -4.44 -3.40
N PRO A 28 -6.97 -3.70 -4.30
CA PRO A 28 -5.82 -4.25 -5.00
C PRO A 28 -4.58 -4.29 -4.11
N ASP A 29 -3.72 -5.26 -4.37
CA ASP A 29 -2.33 -5.24 -3.92
C ASP A 29 -1.49 -4.42 -4.89
N HIS A 30 -0.82 -3.39 -4.41
CA HIS A 30 0.11 -2.62 -5.24
C HIS A 30 1.24 -3.51 -5.78
N ILE A 31 1.73 -3.27 -7.00
CA ILE A 31 2.93 -3.95 -7.53
C ILE A 31 4.09 -3.80 -6.54
N GLY A 32 4.77 -4.90 -6.22
CA GLY A 32 5.78 -4.99 -5.17
C GLY A 32 5.23 -5.31 -3.77
N CYS A 33 3.91 -5.43 -3.60
CA CYS A 33 3.25 -5.71 -2.32
C CYS A 33 2.28 -6.89 -2.44
N GLY A 34 1.94 -7.49 -1.29
CA GLY A 34 0.92 -8.55 -1.26
C GLY A 34 1.22 -9.70 -2.21
N LEU A 35 0.18 -10.22 -2.85
CA LEU A 35 0.26 -11.31 -3.83
C LEU A 35 0.52 -10.81 -5.26
N SER A 36 0.54 -9.49 -5.48
CA SER A 36 0.94 -8.91 -6.76
C SER A 36 2.41 -9.19 -7.08
N ASP A 37 2.72 -9.12 -8.37
CA ASP A 37 4.06 -9.27 -8.91
C ASP A 37 5.06 -8.31 -8.27
N LYS A 38 6.32 -8.76 -8.18
CA LYS A 38 7.43 -8.01 -7.58
C LYS A 38 8.59 -7.89 -8.58
N PRO A 39 8.35 -7.24 -9.73
CA PRO A 39 9.34 -7.11 -10.80
C PRO A 39 10.58 -6.35 -10.33
N ASP A 40 11.69 -6.57 -11.02
CA ASP A 40 12.90 -5.78 -10.80
C ASP A 40 12.67 -4.31 -11.18
N VAL A 41 13.40 -3.40 -10.53
CA VAL A 41 13.30 -1.95 -10.77
C VAL A 41 13.60 -1.55 -12.23
N ARG A 42 14.38 -2.36 -12.95
CA ARG A 42 14.65 -2.17 -14.39
C ARG A 42 13.41 -2.44 -15.26
N GLN A 43 12.49 -3.29 -14.80
CA GLN A 43 11.27 -3.65 -15.53
C GLN A 43 10.08 -2.77 -15.10
N TYR A 44 10.04 -2.37 -13.83
CA TYR A 44 8.97 -1.56 -13.28
C TYR A 44 9.56 -0.43 -12.44
N PRO A 45 9.51 0.83 -12.93
CA PRO A 45 9.91 1.96 -12.12
C PRO A 45 8.86 2.19 -11.02
N TYR A 46 9.24 1.97 -9.76
CA TYR A 46 8.39 2.10 -8.58
C TYR A 46 8.04 3.56 -8.22
N THR A 47 7.67 4.38 -9.21
CA THR A 47 7.31 5.79 -9.05
C THR A 47 5.84 5.96 -8.69
N LEU A 48 5.50 7.12 -8.12
CA LEU A 48 4.11 7.48 -7.82
C LEU A 48 3.25 7.49 -9.09
N GLU A 49 3.78 8.08 -10.16
CA GLU A 49 3.11 8.14 -11.47
C GLU A 49 2.78 6.75 -12.00
N ARG A 50 3.74 5.83 -11.97
CA ARG A 50 3.51 4.48 -12.48
C ARG A 50 2.45 3.74 -11.65
N ARG A 51 2.49 3.88 -10.33
CA ARG A 51 1.49 3.27 -9.44
C ARG A 51 0.09 3.87 -9.62
N ALA A 52 -0.01 5.15 -9.94
CA ALA A 52 -1.29 5.78 -10.27
C ALA A 52 -1.81 5.29 -11.64
N GLN A 53 -0.92 5.03 -12.60
CA GLN A 53 -1.30 4.42 -13.88
C GLN A 53 -1.82 2.99 -13.70
N ASP A 54 -1.14 2.17 -12.87
CA ASP A 54 -1.62 0.81 -12.59
C ASP A 54 -3.04 0.79 -12.01
N LEU A 55 -3.40 1.80 -11.20
CA LEU A 55 -4.76 1.95 -10.69
C LEU A 55 -5.75 2.31 -11.81
N ASP A 56 -5.38 3.20 -12.73
CA ASP A 56 -6.20 3.54 -13.90
C ASP A 56 -6.45 2.29 -14.75
N ASP A 57 -5.39 1.56 -15.10
CA ASP A 57 -5.43 0.33 -15.89
C ASP A 57 -6.30 -0.75 -15.24
N LEU A 58 -6.19 -0.91 -13.91
CA LEU A 58 -7.03 -1.84 -13.16
C LEU A 58 -8.50 -1.46 -13.25
N LEU A 59 -8.85 -0.18 -13.01
CA LEU A 59 -10.23 0.28 -13.02
C LEU A 59 -10.85 0.19 -14.42
N GLU A 60 -10.08 0.49 -15.48
CA GLU A 60 -10.49 0.28 -16.87
C GLU A 60 -10.80 -1.19 -17.15
N ARG A 61 -9.88 -2.10 -16.80
CA ARG A 61 -10.07 -3.55 -16.99
C ARG A 61 -11.29 -4.08 -16.22
N LEU A 62 -11.58 -3.51 -15.06
CA LEU A 62 -12.73 -3.87 -14.23
C LEU A 62 -14.03 -3.18 -14.65
N GLY A 63 -13.99 -2.30 -15.66
CA GLY A 63 -15.14 -1.55 -16.16
C GLY A 63 -15.69 -0.49 -15.19
N VAL A 64 -14.88 -0.03 -14.23
CA VAL A 64 -15.29 0.95 -13.22
C VAL A 64 -15.06 2.36 -13.75
N ARG A 65 -16.05 2.94 -14.42
CA ARG A 65 -15.86 4.19 -15.18
C ARG A 65 -16.16 5.48 -14.42
N GLU A 66 -17.01 5.45 -13.40
CA GLU A 66 -17.45 6.64 -12.69
C GLU A 66 -17.89 6.31 -11.25
N ASN A 67 -18.30 7.33 -10.50
CA ASN A 67 -18.84 7.19 -9.15
C ASN A 67 -17.90 6.50 -8.13
N VAL A 68 -16.59 6.62 -8.33
CA VAL A 68 -15.58 5.94 -7.52
C VAL A 68 -15.46 6.58 -6.14
N THR A 69 -15.64 5.77 -5.09
CA THR A 69 -15.30 6.17 -3.71
C THR A 69 -13.94 5.56 -3.34
N LEU A 70 -12.96 6.41 -3.09
CA LEU A 70 -11.63 5.97 -2.69
C LEU A 70 -11.47 5.99 -1.17
N VAL A 71 -10.98 4.88 -0.62
CA VAL A 71 -10.53 4.78 0.78
C VAL A 71 -9.02 4.61 0.77
N LEU A 72 -8.31 5.53 1.41
CA LEU A 72 -6.90 5.80 1.15
C LEU A 72 -6.09 5.78 2.45
N HIS A 73 -4.99 5.02 2.48
CA HIS A 73 -4.09 4.93 3.64
C HIS A 73 -2.60 4.90 3.25
N ASP A 74 -1.76 5.64 3.97
CA ASP A 74 -0.30 5.69 3.77
C ASP A 74 0.07 5.88 2.27
N TRP A 75 0.86 5.02 1.62
CA TRP A 75 1.20 5.19 0.19
C TRP A 75 -0.02 5.17 -0.72
N GLY A 76 -1.05 4.39 -0.36
CA GLY A 76 -2.31 4.34 -1.06
C GLY A 76 -2.98 5.71 -1.14
N GLY A 77 -2.74 6.60 -0.17
CA GLY A 77 -3.22 7.97 -0.24
C GLY A 77 -2.54 8.81 -1.30
N MET A 78 -1.21 8.82 -1.36
CA MET A 78 -0.51 9.53 -2.45
C MET A 78 -0.91 8.99 -3.82
N ILE A 79 -1.00 7.65 -3.97
CA ILE A 79 -1.36 6.98 -5.23
C ILE A 79 -2.80 7.34 -5.63
N GLY A 80 -3.74 7.16 -4.71
CA GLY A 80 -5.15 7.42 -4.96
C GLY A 80 -5.45 8.88 -5.23
N MET A 81 -4.80 9.81 -4.51
CA MET A 81 -4.94 11.24 -4.76
C MET A 81 -4.31 11.67 -6.09
N ALA A 82 -3.16 11.08 -6.48
CA ALA A 82 -2.57 11.33 -7.78
C ALA A 82 -3.47 10.88 -8.94
N TRP A 83 -4.11 9.70 -8.80
CA TRP A 83 -5.12 9.23 -9.76
C TRP A 83 -6.37 10.12 -9.77
N ALA A 84 -6.91 10.45 -8.60
CA ALA A 84 -8.09 11.31 -8.47
C ALA A 84 -7.87 12.70 -9.07
N ASN A 85 -6.67 13.26 -8.95
CA ASN A 85 -6.33 14.55 -9.56
C ASN A 85 -6.30 14.49 -11.10
N ARG A 86 -6.01 13.32 -11.69
CA ARG A 86 -6.03 13.10 -13.15
C ARG A 86 -7.42 12.74 -13.69
N ARG A 87 -8.33 12.31 -12.81
CA ARG A 87 -9.67 11.78 -13.13
C ARG A 87 -10.76 12.34 -12.20
N PRO A 88 -10.81 13.67 -11.92
CA PRO A 88 -11.73 14.22 -10.91
C PRO A 88 -13.20 13.92 -11.23
N GLU A 89 -13.57 13.86 -12.50
CA GLU A 89 -14.92 13.54 -12.99
C GLU A 89 -15.40 12.13 -12.61
N ARG A 90 -14.47 11.20 -12.35
CA ARG A 90 -14.80 9.82 -11.98
C ARG A 90 -14.97 9.65 -10.47
N VAL A 91 -14.55 10.63 -9.67
CA VAL A 91 -14.48 10.53 -8.21
C VAL A 91 -15.78 11.02 -7.57
N LYS A 92 -16.44 10.14 -6.81
CA LYS A 92 -17.60 10.51 -5.99
C LYS A 92 -17.20 11.03 -4.61
N ARG A 93 -16.26 10.35 -3.95
CA ARG A 93 -15.82 10.64 -2.58
C ARG A 93 -14.38 10.19 -2.33
N LEU A 94 -13.70 10.90 -1.43
CA LEU A 94 -12.40 10.52 -0.88
C LEU A 94 -12.51 10.34 0.63
N VAL A 95 -12.08 9.19 1.13
CA VAL A 95 -11.92 8.88 2.56
C VAL A 95 -10.42 8.73 2.82
N VAL A 96 -9.85 9.67 3.55
CA VAL A 96 -8.39 9.83 3.70
C VAL A 96 -7.97 9.47 5.13
N LEU A 97 -7.06 8.51 5.27
CA LEU A 97 -6.62 7.94 6.54
C LEU A 97 -5.08 8.02 6.61
N ASN A 98 -4.50 8.71 7.61
CA ASN A 98 -3.07 8.72 7.93
C ASN A 98 -2.14 8.59 6.70
N THR A 99 -2.11 9.61 5.85
CA THR A 99 -1.32 9.65 4.61
C THR A 99 -0.63 11.01 4.46
N ALA A 100 0.31 11.10 3.52
CA ALA A 100 0.84 12.37 3.04
C ALA A 100 0.08 12.88 1.81
N ALA A 101 -0.06 14.20 1.72
CA ALA A 101 -0.53 14.95 0.55
C ALA A 101 0.43 16.12 0.22
N PHE A 102 1.64 16.07 0.78
CA PHE A 102 2.63 17.14 0.74
C PHE A 102 4.05 16.55 0.74
N HIS A 103 5.01 17.32 0.24
CA HIS A 103 6.42 16.94 0.27
C HIS A 103 6.95 16.87 1.69
N MET A 104 7.96 16.03 1.94
CA MET A 104 8.63 16.06 3.24
C MET A 104 9.21 17.46 3.51
N PRO A 105 9.05 17.99 4.73
CA PRO A 105 9.65 19.26 5.11
C PRO A 105 11.16 19.26 4.85
N ALA A 106 11.68 20.39 4.39
CA ALA A 106 13.11 20.59 4.20
C ALA A 106 13.88 20.27 5.49
N GLY A 107 14.98 19.52 5.39
CA GLY A 107 15.81 19.14 6.54
C GLY A 107 15.31 17.96 7.37
N LYS A 108 14.10 17.42 7.11
CA LYS A 108 13.61 16.22 7.81
C LYS A 108 14.42 14.99 7.39
N ARG A 109 15.21 14.45 8.33
CA ARG A 109 15.98 13.22 8.12
C ARG A 109 15.10 11.98 8.34
N LEU A 110 15.38 10.93 7.58
CA LEU A 110 14.78 9.62 7.84
C LEU A 110 15.28 9.09 9.19
N PRO A 111 14.39 8.53 10.03
CA PRO A 111 14.80 7.73 11.18
C PRO A 111 15.81 6.65 10.77
N TRP A 112 16.81 6.39 11.62
CA TRP A 112 17.90 5.45 11.33
C TRP A 112 17.40 4.06 10.93
N SER A 113 16.29 3.60 11.53
CA SER A 113 15.66 2.31 11.24
C SER A 113 15.10 2.23 9.82
N LEU A 114 14.47 3.31 9.35
CA LEU A 114 13.98 3.44 7.98
C LEU A 114 15.14 3.62 6.98
N TRP A 115 16.19 4.33 7.39
CA TRP A 115 17.40 4.45 6.59
C TRP A 115 18.06 3.08 6.33
N LEU A 116 18.16 2.23 7.37
CA LEU A 116 18.73 0.89 7.23
C LEU A 116 17.94 0.02 6.24
N CYS A 117 16.61 0.10 6.28
CA CYS A 117 15.75 -0.62 5.33
C CYS A 117 15.88 -0.09 3.89
N ARG A 118 16.21 1.19 3.71
CA ARG A 118 16.35 1.86 2.40
C ARG A 118 17.75 1.74 1.80
N ASN A 119 18.75 1.39 2.60
CA ASN A 119 20.14 1.27 2.15
C ASN A 119 20.26 0.13 1.11
N PRO A 120 20.83 0.35 -0.09
CA PRO A 120 20.93 -0.68 -1.12
C PRO A 120 21.76 -1.92 -0.75
N LEU A 121 22.71 -1.79 0.19
CA LEU A 121 23.60 -2.88 0.59
C LEU A 121 22.93 -3.82 1.59
N THR A 122 22.20 -3.28 2.56
CA THR A 122 21.58 -4.05 3.64
C THR A 122 20.08 -4.26 3.47
N GLY A 123 19.40 -3.31 2.83
CA GLY A 123 17.95 -3.28 2.63
C GLY A 123 17.40 -4.52 1.93
N PRO A 124 17.95 -4.97 0.79
CA PRO A 124 17.45 -6.16 0.11
C PRO A 124 17.44 -7.40 1.01
N PHE A 125 18.54 -7.68 1.71
CA PHE A 125 18.64 -8.81 2.62
C PHE A 125 17.66 -8.69 3.79
N LEU A 126 17.62 -7.52 4.46
CA LEU A 126 16.75 -7.32 5.63
C LEU A 126 15.26 -7.33 5.26
N VAL A 127 14.87 -6.60 4.21
CA VAL A 127 13.47 -6.39 3.83
C VAL A 127 12.94 -7.56 3.02
N ARG A 128 13.68 -8.04 2.01
CA ARG A 128 13.21 -9.10 1.11
C ARG A 128 13.55 -10.48 1.66
N GLY A 129 14.76 -10.66 2.19
CA GLY A 129 15.20 -11.97 2.70
C GLY A 129 14.65 -12.33 4.07
N LEU A 130 14.65 -11.39 5.02
CA LEU A 130 14.21 -11.67 6.39
C LEU A 130 12.78 -11.20 6.68
N ASN A 131 12.15 -10.48 5.76
CA ASN A 131 10.89 -9.78 5.98
C ASN A 131 10.93 -8.89 7.26
N ALA A 132 12.11 -8.36 7.59
CA ALA A 132 12.39 -7.74 8.88
C ALA A 132 11.51 -6.50 9.10
N PHE A 133 11.25 -5.74 8.04
CA PHE A 133 10.42 -4.54 8.11
C PHE A 133 8.97 -4.87 8.51
N SER A 134 8.33 -5.83 7.84
CA SER A 134 6.96 -6.24 8.18
C SER A 134 6.92 -6.90 9.56
N ARG A 135 7.89 -7.75 9.91
CA ARG A 135 8.01 -8.40 11.24
C ARG A 135 8.11 -7.39 12.38
N ALA A 136 8.89 -6.32 12.17
CA ALA A 136 9.01 -5.20 13.09
C ALA A 136 7.69 -4.42 13.19
N ALA A 137 7.07 -4.08 12.05
CA ALA A 137 5.84 -3.31 12.00
C ALA A 137 4.69 -3.98 12.75
N VAL A 138 4.43 -5.26 12.52
CA VAL A 138 3.35 -6.00 13.20
C VAL A 138 3.58 -6.17 14.71
N ARG A 139 4.81 -5.99 15.20
CA ARG A 139 5.17 -6.15 16.61
C ARG A 139 5.24 -4.82 17.36
N TRP A 140 5.76 -3.76 16.73
CA TRP A 140 6.11 -2.51 17.38
C TRP A 140 5.33 -1.29 16.89
N CYS A 141 4.79 -1.32 15.67
CA CYS A 141 3.98 -0.20 15.15
C CYS A 141 2.50 -0.29 15.56
N VAL A 142 2.09 -1.38 16.21
CA VAL A 142 0.75 -1.55 16.78
C VAL A 142 0.81 -1.26 18.28
N THR A 143 0.54 -0.02 18.66
CA THR A 143 0.86 0.51 20.00
C THR A 143 -0.26 0.40 21.03
N ARG A 144 -1.51 0.20 20.59
CA ARG A 144 -2.69 0.25 21.47
C ARG A 144 -3.29 -1.14 21.74
N ARG A 145 -3.58 -1.89 20.67
CA ARG A 145 -4.18 -3.22 20.74
C ARG A 145 -3.34 -4.18 19.90
N PRO A 146 -2.54 -5.07 20.50
CA PRO A 146 -1.74 -6.03 19.77
C PRO A 146 -2.59 -6.83 18.77
N LEU A 147 -2.01 -7.14 17.61
CA LEU A 147 -2.65 -8.01 16.62
C LEU A 147 -2.77 -9.43 17.17
N SER A 148 -3.87 -10.11 16.84
CA SER A 148 -3.98 -11.56 17.09
C SER A 148 -2.89 -12.30 16.30
N PRO A 149 -2.51 -13.52 16.73
CA PRO A 149 -1.55 -14.36 16.00
C PRO A 149 -1.93 -14.55 14.53
N GLU A 150 -3.22 -14.74 14.24
CA GLU A 150 -3.77 -14.95 12.90
C GLU A 150 -3.65 -13.68 12.06
N ALA A 151 -4.00 -12.53 12.64
CA ALA A 151 -3.85 -11.25 11.95
C ALA A 151 -2.38 -10.95 11.64
N ARG A 152 -1.48 -11.25 12.58
CA ARG A 152 -0.04 -11.10 12.39
C ARG A 152 0.47 -12.01 11.27
N ALA A 153 0.06 -13.28 11.26
CA ALA A 153 0.42 -14.22 10.21
C ALA A 153 -0.06 -13.72 8.83
N GLY A 154 -1.30 -13.22 8.74
CA GLY A 154 -1.84 -12.66 7.51
C GLY A 154 -1.03 -11.48 6.95
N TYR A 155 -0.56 -10.57 7.82
CA TYR A 155 0.31 -9.47 7.36
C TYR A 155 1.70 -9.94 6.88
N LEU A 156 2.21 -11.08 7.38
CA LEU A 156 3.54 -11.57 7.05
C LEU A 156 3.58 -12.55 5.86
N ALA A 157 2.45 -13.18 5.55
CA ALA A 157 2.33 -14.23 4.54
C ALA A 157 2.89 -13.91 3.14
N PRO A 158 2.68 -12.71 2.55
CA PRO A 158 3.00 -12.50 1.13
C PRO A 158 4.48 -12.24 0.79
N TYR A 159 5.37 -12.20 1.77
CA TYR A 159 6.73 -11.67 1.60
C TYR A 159 7.85 -12.72 1.60
N ASP A 160 7.52 -14.02 1.60
CA ASP A 160 8.49 -15.11 1.43
C ASP A 160 8.77 -15.40 -0.06
N SER A 161 9.18 -14.36 -0.78
CA SER A 161 9.26 -14.38 -2.26
C SER A 161 10.57 -13.83 -2.80
N TRP A 162 11.63 -13.77 -1.97
CA TRP A 162 12.94 -13.31 -2.43
C TRP A 162 13.61 -14.40 -3.26
N ARG A 163 14.07 -14.02 -4.45
CA ARG A 163 14.84 -14.83 -5.38
C ARG A 163 16.13 -14.10 -5.71
#